data_AF-A0A453BBG1-F1
#
_entry.id   AF-A0A453BBG1-F1
#
_cell.length_a   1.000
_cell.length_b   1.000
_cell.length_c   1.000
_cell.angle_alpha   90.00
_cell.angle_beta   90.00
_cell.angle_gamma   90.00
#
_symmetry.space_group_name_H-M   'P 1'
#
loop_
_entity.id
_entity.type
_entity.pdbx_description
1 polymer ?
#
loop_
_entity_poly.entity_id
_entity_poly.type
_entity_poly.pdbx_seq_one_letter_code
_entity_poly.pdbx_strand_id
1 'polypeptide(L)' 'AFEHFSSLLGSVHEHPFTIRLHEIDNRQFDLHELELPFSEEEIWHAITMMPPGKAPGPDGFTSEFLRACWPIIKAD' A
#
# COMPACT_ATOMS: atom_id res chain seq x y z
N ALA A 1 -10.46 24.56 -2.90
CA ALA A 1 -10.04 23.21 -2.43
C ALA A 1 -8.58 23.22 -1.97
N PHE A 2 -7.62 23.57 -2.84
CA PHE A 2 -6.18 23.64 -2.51
C PHE A 2 -5.86 24.43 -1.22
N GLU A 3 -6.24 25.71 -1.16
CA GLU A 3 -6.04 26.59 0.01
C GLU A 3 -6.58 26.02 1.34
N HIS A 4 -7.70 25.29 1.27
CA HIS A 4 -8.33 24.69 2.44
C HIS A 4 -7.46 23.58 3.05
N PHE A 5 -6.84 22.74 2.20
CA PHE A 5 -5.95 21.67 2.66
C PHE A 5 -4.57 22.19 3.06
N SER A 6 -4.05 23.22 2.39
CA SER A 6 -2.78 23.86 2.75
C SER A 6 -2.80 24.43 4.17
N SER A 7 -3.91 25.03 4.60
CA SER A 7 -4.05 25.52 5.98
C SER A 7 -4.18 24.39 7.00
N LEU A 8 -4.76 23.25 6.61
CA LEU A 8 -5.09 22.16 7.54
C LEU A 8 -3.90 21.21 7.77
N LEU A 9 -3.16 20.90 6.70
CA LEU A 9 -1.97 20.04 6.72
C LEU A 9 -0.72 20.78 7.23
N GLY A 10 -0.82 22.11 7.36
CA GLY A 10 0.27 23.00 7.74
C GLY A 10 0.93 23.65 6.53
N SER A 11 1.18 24.95 6.62
CA SER A 11 2.07 25.66 5.71
C SER A 11 3.52 25.46 6.13
N VAL A 12 4.45 25.49 5.17
CA VAL A 12 5.89 25.51 5.47
C VAL A 12 6.20 26.80 6.23
N HIS A 13 6.39 26.69 7.54
CA HIS A 13 6.90 27.75 8.39
C HIS A 13 8.40 27.54 8.59
N GLU A 14 9.19 28.61 8.62
CA GLU A 14 10.59 28.54 9.03
C GLU A 14 10.66 28.18 10.52
N HIS A 15 10.86 26.91 10.81
CA HIS A 15 11.12 26.46 12.16
C HIS A 15 12.58 26.77 12.53
N PRO A 16 12.87 27.36 13.70
CA PRO A 16 14.25 27.69 14.12
C PRO A 16 15.11 26.45 14.38
N PHE A 17 14.50 25.26 14.45
CA PHE A 17 15.16 23.98 14.58
C PHE A 17 14.39 22.91 13.79
N THR A 18 15.13 22.04 13.10
CA THR A 18 14.61 20.91 12.34
C THR A 18 15.25 19.63 12.85
N ILE A 19 14.46 18.55 12.89
CA ILE A 19 14.97 17.21 13.20
C ILE A 19 15.70 16.68 11.97
N ARG A 20 16.97 16.32 12.13
CA ARG A 20 17.74 15.63 11.09
C ARG A 20 17.37 14.15 11.10
N LEU A 21 16.24 13.80 10.47
CA LEU A 21 15.69 12.44 10.47
C LEU A 21 16.69 11.38 9.98
N HIS A 22 17.50 11.71 8.97
CA HIS A 22 18.56 10.84 8.44
C HIS A 22 19.68 10.52 9.46
N GLU A 23 19.83 11.33 10.52
CA GLU A 23 20.77 11.06 11.61
C GLU A 23 20.15 10.24 12.74
N ILE A 24 18.81 10.19 12.80
CA ILE A 24 18.07 9.37 13.78
C ILE A 24 18.07 7.92 13.34
N ASP A 25 17.85 7.68 12.04
CA ASP A 25 17.93 6.36 11.43
C ASP A 25 18.72 6.46 10.13
N ASN A 26 19.91 5.88 10.15
CA ASN A 26 20.85 5.90 9.02
C ASN A 26 20.72 4.67 8.12
N ARG A 27 19.72 3.80 8.35
CA ARG A 27 19.47 2.65 7.50
C ARG A 27 19.06 3.12 6.11
N GLN A 28 19.81 2.68 5.11
CA GLN A 28 19.44 2.82 3.72
C GLN A 28 18.84 1.51 3.25
N PHE A 29 17.70 1.59 2.58
CA PHE A 29 17.05 0.46 1.95
C PHE A 29 17.10 0.69 0.45
N ASP A 30 17.47 -0.35 -0.29
CA ASP A 30 17.18 -0.37 -1.72
C ASP A 30 15.68 -0.57 -1.87
N LEU A 31 15.00 0.44 -2.40
CA LEU A 31 13.55 0.44 -2.60
C LEU A 31 13.16 0.16 -4.04
N HIS A 32 14.13 -0.16 -4.92
CA HIS A 32 13.87 -0.43 -6.32
C HIS A 32 12.85 -1.58 -6.50
N GLU A 33 12.86 -2.58 -5.60
CA GLU A 33 11.89 -3.68 -5.63
C GLU A 33 10.43 -3.21 -5.43
N LEU A 34 10.20 -2.09 -4.72
CA LEU A 34 8.86 -1.54 -4.52
C LEU A 34 8.26 -0.91 -5.79
N GLU A 35 9.10 -0.60 -6.78
CA GLU A 35 8.69 -0.03 -8.07
C GLU A 35 8.41 -1.13 -9.11
N LEU A 36 8.76 -2.38 -8.82
CA LEU A 36 8.53 -3.50 -9.72
C LEU A 36 7.03 -3.90 -9.72
N PRO A 37 6.50 -4.36 -10.86
CA PRO A 37 5.20 -5.01 -10.89
C PRO A 37 5.16 -6.24 -9.99
N PHE A 38 4.02 -6.50 -9.35
CA PHE A 38 3.80 -7.71 -8.57
C PHE A 38 3.83 -8.96 -9.47
N SER A 39 4.46 -10.02 -8.96
CA SER A 39 4.46 -11.34 -9.58
C SER A 39 3.15 -12.11 -9.33
N GLU A 40 2.85 -13.08 -10.19
CA GLU A 40 1.69 -13.98 -10.01
C GLU A 40 1.75 -14.69 -8.65
N GLU A 41 2.95 -15.14 -8.25
CA GLU A 41 3.20 -15.80 -6.97
C GLU A 41 2.93 -14.90 -5.76
N GLU A 42 3.34 -13.62 -5.81
CA GLU A 42 3.07 -12.65 -4.75
C GLU A 42 1.58 -12.39 -4.58
N ILE A 43 0.87 -12.19 -5.71
CA ILE A 43 -0.57 -11.97 -5.70
C ILE A 43 -1.29 -13.21 -5.15
N TRP A 44 -0.90 -14.40 -5.62
CA TRP A 44 -1.48 -15.66 -5.14
C TRP A 44 -1.22 -15.88 -3.65
N HIS A 45 -0.02 -15.58 -3.18
CA HIS A 45 0.32 -15.67 -1.76
C HIS A 45 -0.53 -14.71 -0.92
N ALA A 46 -0.71 -13.47 -1.38
CA ALA A 46 -1.58 -12.50 -0.71
C ALA A 46 -3.04 -13.00 -0.63
N ILE A 47 -3.58 -13.54 -1.73
CA ILE A 47 -4.93 -14.09 -1.80
C ILE A 47 -5.11 -15.27 -0.84
N THR A 48 -4.13 -16.17 -0.77
CA THR A 48 -4.17 -17.37 0.08
C THR A 48 -3.90 -17.10 1.57
N MET A 49 -3.26 -15.98 1.89
CA MET A 49 -3.06 -15.51 3.27
C MET A 49 -4.29 -14.82 3.88
N MET A 50 -5.23 -14.34 3.06
CA MET A 50 -6.45 -13.72 3.59
C MET A 50 -7.30 -14.70 4.42
N PRO A 51 -7.80 -14.34 5.61
CA PRO A 51 -8.65 -15.24 6.38
C PRO A 51 -10.03 -15.38 5.70
N PRO A 52 -10.58 -16.60 5.62
CA PRO A 52 -11.90 -16.82 5.06
C PRO A 52 -13.01 -16.26 5.96
N GLY A 53 -14.19 -16.04 5.40
CA GLY A 53 -15.39 -15.57 6.09
C GLY A 53 -15.41 -14.06 6.37
N LYS A 54 -14.45 -13.30 5.83
CA LYS A 54 -14.50 -11.83 5.87
C LYS A 54 -15.58 -11.32 4.92
N ALA A 55 -16.26 -10.25 5.34
CA ALA A 55 -17.23 -9.56 4.51
C ALA A 55 -16.58 -9.05 3.22
N PRO A 56 -17.31 -9.04 2.08
CA PRO A 56 -16.80 -8.52 0.82
C PRO A 56 -16.53 -7.01 0.90
N GLY A 57 -15.65 -6.53 0.03
CA GLY A 57 -15.45 -5.10 -0.18
C GLY A 57 -16.65 -4.44 -0.89
N PRO A 58 -16.56 -3.14 -1.20
CA PRO A 58 -17.56 -2.43 -2.01
C PRO A 58 -17.80 -3.04 -3.41
N ASP A 59 -16.84 -3.84 -3.90
CA ASP A 59 -16.91 -4.60 -5.15
C ASP A 59 -17.76 -5.88 -5.05
N GLY A 60 -18.11 -6.31 -3.84
CA GLY A 60 -18.91 -7.51 -3.59
C GLY A 60 -18.12 -8.83 -3.65
N PHE A 61 -16.80 -8.81 -3.85
CA PHE A 61 -15.98 -10.03 -3.92
C PHE A 61 -15.37 -10.40 -2.57
N THR A 62 -15.36 -11.70 -2.27
CA THR A 62 -14.71 -12.24 -1.06
C THR A 62 -13.36 -12.88 -1.40
N SER A 63 -12.56 -13.15 -0.37
CA SER A 63 -11.27 -13.85 -0.54
C SER A 63 -11.43 -15.25 -1.15
N GLU A 64 -12.54 -15.93 -0.87
CA GLU A 64 -12.89 -17.24 -1.41
C GLU A 64 -13.24 -17.16 -2.89
N PHE A 65 -13.97 -16.12 -3.29
CA PHE A 65 -14.24 -15.87 -4.70
C PHE A 65 -12.93 -15.68 -5.47
N LEU A 66 -12.02 -14.83 -4.98
CA LEU A 66 -10.72 -14.61 -5.61
C LEU A 66 -9.91 -15.90 -5.72
N ARG A 67 -9.93 -16.76 -4.69
CA ARG A 67 -9.28 -18.09 -4.74
C ARG A 67 -9.90 -19.01 -5.77
N ALA A 68 -11.23 -19.10 -5.79
CA ALA A 68 -11.95 -19.98 -6.70
C ALA A 68 -11.79 -19.56 -8.17
N CYS A 69 -11.76 -18.26 -8.42
CA CYS A 69 -11.64 -17.69 -9.76
C CYS A 69 -10.20 -17.46 -10.21
N TRP A 70 -9.20 -17.69 -9.37
CA TRP A 70 -7.78 -17.47 -9.69
C TRP A 70 -7.32 -18.04 -11.04
N PRO A 71 -7.67 -19.30 -11.42
CA PRO A 71 -7.28 -19.84 -12.72
C PRO A 71 -7.78 -19.03 -13.93
N ILE A 72 -8.83 -18.23 -13.74
CA ILE A 72 -9.45 -17.39 -14.76
C ILE A 72 -8.84 -15.98 -14.74
N ILE A 73 -8.72 -15.37 -13.56
CA ILE A 73 -8.36 -13.95 -13.43
C ILE A 73 -6.85 -13.67 -13.38
N LYS A 74 -6.01 -14.70 -13.17
CA LYS A 74 -4.56 -14.51 -12.97
C LYS A 74 -3.79 -13.92 -14.15
N ALA A 75 -4.40 -13.91 -15.34
CA ALA A 75 -3.78 -13.44 -16.58
C ALA A 75 -4.23 -12.03 -17.01
N ASP A 76 -5.27 -11.50 -16.38
CA ASP A 76 -5.79 -10.14 -16.61
C ASP A 76 -5.00 -9.11 -15.78
#